data_AF-C6SDA3-F1
#
_entry.id   AF-C6SDA3-F1
#
_cell.length_a   1.000
_cell.length_b   1.000
_cell.length_c   1.000
_cell.angle_alpha   90.00
_cell.angle_beta   90.00
_cell.angle_gamma   90.00
#
_symmetry.space_group_name_H-M   'P 1'
#
loop_
_entity.id
_entity.type
_entity.pdbx_description
1 polymer ?
#
loop_
_entity_poly.entity_id
_entity_poly.type
_entity_poly.pdbx_seq_one_letter_code
_entity_poly.pdbx_strand_id
1 'polypeptide(L)'
;MESLFWHFAPGAEFGPAKRWPTRHFAELGKHYLAAGWQVWLFGSQKDDEIAEEINCLSDGMCVNLCGKTDLSQAMDLLSLADTVVCNDSGLMHLAAALGRKVVAVYGSSSPTHTPPLSDRAKIVSLHLECSPCFKRECPLGHTDCLNRLYPEKIVQAVEEAV
;
A
#
# COMPACT_ATOMS: atom_id res chain seq x y z
N MET A 1 -20.05 15.62 -4.01
CA MET A 1 -18.70 15.48 -4.57
C MET A 1 -17.89 14.89 -3.44
N GLU A 2 -18.01 13.56 -3.27
CA GLU A 2 -17.37 12.86 -2.16
C GLU A 2 -15.88 12.80 -2.50
N SER A 3 -15.08 13.55 -1.75
CA SER A 3 -13.63 13.59 -1.90
C SER A 3 -13.09 12.24 -1.48
N LEU A 4 -12.67 11.45 -2.47
CA LEU A 4 -12.24 10.09 -2.24
C LEU A 4 -10.74 10.08 -1.87
N PHE A 5 -10.43 9.64 -0.66
CA PHE A 5 -9.08 9.69 -0.09
C PHE A 5 -8.38 8.33 -0.23
N TRP A 6 -7.21 8.35 -0.86
CA TRP A 6 -6.34 7.19 -1.07
C TRP A 6 -5.11 7.23 -0.18
N HIS A 7 -4.81 6.10 0.44
CA HIS A 7 -3.68 5.99 1.34
C HIS A 7 -2.68 4.97 0.82
N PHE A 8 -1.43 5.39 0.63
CA PHE A 8 -0.30 4.49 0.42
C PHE A 8 0.54 4.36 1.68
N ALA A 9 0.76 3.12 2.10
CA ALA A 9 1.76 2.75 3.10
C ALA A 9 2.87 1.96 2.40
N PRO A 10 3.82 2.64 1.72
CA PRO A 10 4.83 2.00 0.89
C PRO A 10 5.97 1.37 1.72
N GLY A 11 6.02 1.69 3.01
CA GLY A 11 6.95 1.10 3.96
C GLY A 11 6.69 -0.39 4.21
N ALA A 12 7.72 -1.05 4.72
CA ALA A 12 7.60 -2.36 5.36
C ALA A 12 8.79 -2.54 6.33
N GLU A 13 8.51 -2.57 7.63
CA GLU A 13 9.55 -2.69 8.69
C GLU A 13 10.34 -4.01 8.56
N PHE A 14 9.73 -5.02 7.96
CA PHE A 14 10.36 -6.32 7.69
C PHE A 14 11.53 -6.22 6.71
N GLY A 15 11.49 -5.28 5.76
CA GLY A 15 12.54 -5.08 4.76
C GLY A 15 12.02 -4.95 3.32
N PRO A 16 12.94 -4.76 2.35
CA PRO A 16 12.60 -4.48 0.95
C PRO A 16 11.81 -5.59 0.27
N ALA A 17 11.93 -6.85 0.72
CA ALA A 17 11.19 -7.98 0.14
C ALA A 17 9.66 -7.94 0.35
N LYS A 18 9.14 -6.96 1.12
CA LYS A 18 7.70 -6.71 1.27
C LYS A 18 7.24 -5.42 0.59
N ARG A 19 8.15 -4.61 0.02
CA ARG A 19 7.81 -3.29 -0.53
C ARG A 19 7.42 -3.41 -1.98
N TRP A 20 6.15 -3.19 -2.28
CA TRP A 20 5.72 -3.04 -3.65
C TRP A 20 6.43 -1.83 -4.28
N PRO A 21 6.92 -1.93 -5.54
CA PRO A 21 7.77 -0.90 -6.13
C PRO A 21 7.15 0.49 -6.14
N THR A 22 7.98 1.51 -5.90
CA THR A 22 7.62 2.95 -5.98
C THR A 22 6.99 3.31 -7.32
N ARG A 23 7.55 2.82 -8.43
CA ARG A 23 6.99 2.99 -9.79
C ARG A 23 5.54 2.48 -9.92
N HIS A 24 5.22 1.39 -9.22
CA HIS A 24 3.89 0.79 -9.28
C HIS A 24 2.89 1.57 -8.42
N PHE A 25 3.33 2.00 -7.22
CA PHE A 25 2.55 2.96 -6.43
C PHE A 25 2.31 4.27 -7.18
N ALA A 26 3.30 4.79 -7.90
CA ALA A 26 3.18 6.02 -8.64
C ALA A 26 2.22 5.90 -9.83
N GLU A 27 2.32 4.83 -10.62
CA GLU A 27 1.38 4.54 -11.71
C GLU A 27 -0.05 4.40 -11.20
N LEU A 28 -0.22 3.70 -10.08
CA LEU A 28 -1.51 3.58 -9.40
C LEU A 28 -2.01 4.95 -8.90
N GLY A 29 -1.12 5.75 -8.30
CA GLY A 29 -1.43 7.12 -7.87
C GLY A 29 -1.93 7.98 -9.03
N LYS A 30 -1.23 7.97 -10.17
CA LYS A 30 -1.66 8.69 -11.39
C LYS A 30 -3.03 8.27 -11.87
N HIS A 31 -3.32 6.97 -11.87
CA HIS A 31 -4.62 6.46 -12.26
C HIS A 31 -5.76 7.10 -11.45
N TYR A 32 -5.64 7.12 -10.12
CA TYR A 32 -6.68 7.68 -9.26
C TYR A 32 -6.68 9.22 -9.21
N LEU A 33 -5.52 9.87 -9.30
CA LEU A 33 -5.42 11.31 -9.46
C LEU A 33 -6.15 11.78 -10.74
N ALA A 34 -5.96 11.08 -11.86
CA ALA A 34 -6.65 11.36 -13.12
C ALA A 34 -8.17 11.14 -13.02
N ALA A 35 -8.61 10.25 -12.14
CA ALA A 35 -10.02 10.04 -11.81
C ALA A 35 -10.59 11.06 -10.80
N GLY A 36 -9.81 12.06 -10.38
CA GLY A 36 -10.23 13.13 -9.48
C GLY A 36 -10.09 12.83 -7.98
N TRP A 37 -9.36 11.77 -7.63
CA TRP A 37 -9.13 11.37 -6.23
C TRP A 37 -7.97 12.17 -5.62
N GLN A 38 -7.90 12.19 -4.29
CA GLN A 38 -6.72 12.67 -3.57
C GLN A 38 -5.90 11.50 -3.08
N VAL A 39 -4.58 11.54 -3.30
CA VAL A 39 -3.65 10.49 -2.87
C VAL A 39 -2.74 11.02 -1.76
N TRP A 40 -2.79 10.38 -0.61
CA TRP A 40 -1.97 10.67 0.57
C TRP A 40 -0.99 9.52 0.82
N LEU A 41 0.27 9.86 1.04
CA LEU A 41 1.34 8.90 1.35
C LEU A 41 1.62 8.96 2.85
N PHE A 42 1.58 7.81 3.51
CA PHE A 42 1.77 7.71 4.95
C PHE A 42 2.84 6.69 5.30
N GLY A 43 3.44 6.96 6.45
CA GLY A 43 4.51 6.15 6.98
C GLY A 43 5.20 6.89 8.10
N SER A 44 6.22 6.23 8.63
CA SER A 44 7.14 6.85 9.57
C SER A 44 8.06 7.85 8.84
N GLN A 45 8.89 8.56 9.59
CA GLN A 45 9.96 9.39 9.02
C GLN A 45 10.91 8.59 8.12
N LYS A 46 11.06 7.27 8.34
CA LYS A 46 11.93 6.40 7.51
C LYS A 46 11.34 6.16 6.11
N ASP A 47 10.06 6.41 5.92
CA ASP A 47 9.35 6.18 4.67
C ASP A 47 9.26 7.46 3.81
N ASP A 48 9.79 8.58 4.30
CA ASP A 48 9.74 9.89 3.63
C ASP A 48 10.43 9.88 2.27
N GLU A 49 11.64 9.30 2.17
CA GLU A 49 12.38 9.19 0.90
C GLU A 49 11.60 8.38 -0.15
N ILE A 50 10.98 7.27 0.27
CA ILE A 50 10.18 6.40 -0.61
C ILE A 50 8.90 7.12 -1.04
N ALA A 51 8.28 7.88 -0.13
CA ALA A 51 7.09 8.65 -0.44
C ALA A 51 7.40 9.81 -1.39
N GLU A 52 8.52 10.52 -1.21
CA GLU A 52 8.94 11.57 -2.15
C GLU A 52 9.27 10.98 -3.53
N GLU A 53 9.87 9.79 -3.61
CA GLU A 53 10.07 9.10 -4.89
C GLU A 53 8.74 8.81 -5.60
N ILE A 54 7.76 8.25 -4.87
CA ILE A 54 6.40 8.01 -5.39
C ILE A 54 5.76 9.31 -5.84
N ASN A 55 5.85 10.37 -5.03
CA ASN A 55 5.26 11.67 -5.35
C ASN A 55 5.89 12.28 -6.60
N CYS A 56 7.22 12.26 -6.72
CA CYS A 56 7.95 12.74 -7.88
C CYS A 56 7.55 11.97 -9.15
N LEU A 57 7.48 10.64 -9.06
CA LEU A 57 7.01 9.79 -10.16
C LEU A 57 5.53 10.03 -10.49
N SER A 58 4.74 10.56 -9.54
CA SER A 58 3.32 10.90 -9.68
C SER A 58 3.08 12.38 -10.02
N ASP A 59 4.05 13.03 -10.68
CA ASP A 59 3.99 14.43 -11.10
C ASP A 59 3.82 15.44 -9.95
N GLY A 60 4.19 15.07 -8.72
CA GLY A 60 4.14 15.92 -7.53
C GLY A 60 2.75 16.17 -6.97
N MET A 61 1.75 15.38 -7.39
CA MET A 61 0.34 15.58 -7.04
C MET A 61 -0.11 14.81 -5.80
N CYS A 62 0.73 13.94 -5.23
CA CYS A 62 0.43 13.26 -3.98
C CYS A 62 0.76 14.16 -2.77
N VAL A 63 0.04 13.96 -1.67
CA VAL A 63 0.34 14.62 -0.39
C VAL A 63 1.20 13.67 0.44
N ASN A 64 2.49 13.97 0.57
CA ASN A 64 3.36 13.20 1.45
C ASN A 64 3.17 13.61 2.92
N LEU A 65 2.69 12.68 3.75
CA LEU A 65 2.47 12.81 5.19
C LEU A 65 3.43 11.93 6.02
N CYS A 66 4.38 11.23 5.38
CA CYS A 66 5.37 10.41 6.09
C CYS A 66 6.17 11.25 7.09
N GLY A 67 6.22 10.80 8.35
CA GLY A 67 6.91 11.52 9.43
C GLY A 67 6.27 12.84 9.87
N LYS A 68 5.14 13.25 9.27
CA LYS A 68 4.45 14.51 9.57
C LYS A 68 3.24 14.33 10.51
N THR A 69 2.96 13.09 10.91
CA THR A 69 1.86 12.73 11.80
C THR A 69 2.37 11.87 12.94
N ASP A 70 1.84 12.07 14.15
CA ASP A 70 1.90 11.03 15.18
C ASP A 70 0.89 9.90 14.90
N LEU A 71 0.90 8.86 15.74
CA LEU A 71 0.02 7.70 15.54
C LEU A 71 -1.48 8.06 15.64
N SER A 72 -1.86 8.96 16.55
CA SER A 72 -3.25 9.38 16.71
C SER A 72 -3.71 10.15 15.48
N GLN A 73 -2.90 11.11 15.02
CA GLN A 73 -3.16 11.89 13.82
C GLN A 73 -3.23 11.01 12.56
N ALA A 74 -2.35 10.01 12.47
CA ALA A 74 -2.38 9.05 11.37
C ALA A 74 -3.69 8.23 11.39
N MET A 75 -4.15 7.79 12.56
CA MET A 75 -5.44 7.10 12.70
C MET A 75 -6.63 8.00 12.34
N ASP A 76 -6.62 9.27 12.78
CA ASP A 76 -7.66 10.24 12.47
C ASP A 76 -7.77 10.47 10.96
N LEU A 77 -6.65 10.72 10.28
CA LEU A 77 -6.63 10.90 8.83
C LEU A 77 -6.96 9.62 8.06
N LEU A 78 -6.47 8.47 8.53
CA LEU A 78 -6.78 7.16 7.96
C LEU A 78 -8.28 6.82 8.07
N SER A 79 -8.97 7.30 9.11
CA SER A 79 -10.41 7.12 9.27
C SER A 79 -11.22 7.83 8.17
N LEU A 80 -10.66 8.87 7.57
CA LEU A 80 -11.24 9.61 6.44
C LEU A 80 -10.97 8.93 5.09
N ALA A 81 -10.10 7.93 5.03
CA ALA A 81 -9.79 7.22 3.80
C ALA A 81 -11.00 6.43 3.29
N ASP A 82 -11.24 6.46 1.98
CA ASP A 82 -12.22 5.57 1.34
C ASP A 82 -11.58 4.23 1.01
N THR A 83 -10.30 4.25 0.62
CA THR A 83 -9.55 3.06 0.26
C THR A 83 -8.08 3.21 0.64
N VAL A 84 -7.50 2.13 1.16
CA VAL A 84 -6.11 2.05 1.61
C VAL A 84 -5.41 0.96 0.83
N VAL A 85 -4.39 1.32 0.05
CA VAL A 85 -3.52 0.36 -0.64
C VAL A 85 -2.18 0.30 0.08
N CYS A 86 -1.79 -0.88 0.54
CA CYS A 86 -0.64 -1.00 1.42
C CYS A 86 0.10 -2.31 1.21
N ASN A 87 1.37 -2.33 1.59
CA ASN A 87 2.08 -3.59 1.82
C ASN A 87 1.58 -4.25 3.12
N ASP A 88 1.92 -5.52 3.30
CA ASP A 88 1.85 -6.21 4.61
C ASP A 88 2.68 -5.48 5.68
N SER A 89 2.00 -4.61 6.45
CA SER A 89 2.57 -3.60 7.35
C SER A 89 1.63 -3.24 8.52
N GLY A 90 2.12 -2.49 9.51
CA GLY A 90 1.29 -2.06 10.64
C GLY A 90 0.10 -1.18 10.24
N LEU A 91 0.29 -0.28 9.27
CA LEU A 91 -0.78 0.61 8.77
C LEU A 91 -1.93 -0.16 8.11
N MET A 92 -1.66 -1.32 7.49
CA MET A 92 -2.69 -2.23 6.98
C MET A 92 -3.66 -2.66 8.09
N HIS A 93 -3.12 -3.05 9.26
CA HIS A 93 -3.95 -3.49 10.39
C HIS A 93 -4.77 -2.34 10.97
N LEU A 94 -4.20 -1.13 11.06
CA LEU A 94 -4.95 0.04 11.53
C LEU A 94 -6.08 0.41 10.58
N ALA A 95 -5.84 0.38 9.26
CA ALA A 95 -6.88 0.63 8.27
C ALA A 95 -8.03 -0.39 8.38
N ALA A 96 -7.70 -1.66 8.55
CA ALA A 96 -8.68 -2.72 8.77
C ALA A 96 -9.50 -2.49 10.06
N ALA A 97 -8.84 -2.14 11.16
CA ALA A 97 -9.49 -1.86 12.44
C ALA A 97 -10.42 -0.63 12.39
N LEU A 98 -10.11 0.36 11.54
CA LEU A 98 -10.94 1.54 11.28
C LEU A 98 -12.09 1.27 10.30
N GLY A 99 -12.26 0.01 9.86
CA GLY A 99 -13.30 -0.39 8.91
C GLY A 99 -13.12 0.21 7.50
N ARG A 100 -11.89 0.62 7.17
CA ARG A 100 -11.56 1.12 5.83
C ARG A 100 -11.50 -0.05 4.85
N LYS A 101 -11.77 0.25 3.59
CA LYS A 101 -11.52 -0.70 2.50
C LYS A 101 -10.01 -0.81 2.31
N VAL A 102 -9.49 -2.02 2.44
CA VAL A 102 -8.04 -2.29 2.39
C VAL A 102 -7.75 -3.17 1.19
N VAL A 103 -6.80 -2.77 0.36
CA VAL A 103 -6.19 -3.64 -0.64
C VAL A 103 -4.73 -3.86 -0.25
N ALA A 104 -4.44 -5.04 0.27
CA ALA A 104 -3.15 -5.39 0.83
C ALA A 104 -2.31 -6.21 -0.16
N VAL A 105 -1.12 -5.72 -0.48
CA VAL A 105 -0.16 -6.36 -1.40
C VAL A 105 0.75 -7.29 -0.61
N TYR A 106 0.73 -8.57 -0.98
CA TYR A 106 1.55 -9.62 -0.38
C TYR A 106 2.52 -10.23 -1.40
N GLY A 107 3.81 -10.22 -1.05
CA GLY A 107 4.90 -10.80 -1.83
C GLY A 107 5.65 -11.89 -1.07
N SER A 108 6.65 -11.51 -0.28
CA SER A 108 7.49 -12.49 0.44
C SER A 108 6.82 -13.16 1.64
N SER A 109 5.73 -12.60 2.17
CA SER A 109 4.98 -13.09 3.34
C SER A 109 3.62 -13.68 2.97
N SER A 110 2.99 -14.32 3.95
CA SER A 110 1.66 -14.91 3.83
C SER A 110 0.62 -14.14 4.64
N PRO A 111 -0.58 -13.89 4.10
CA PRO A 111 -1.71 -13.37 4.88
C PRO A 111 -2.22 -14.37 5.91
N THR A 112 -1.83 -15.66 5.86
CA THR A 112 -2.30 -16.67 6.83
C THR A 112 -1.77 -16.45 8.26
N HIS A 113 -0.74 -15.63 8.43
CA HIS A 113 -0.13 -15.37 9.75
C HIS A 113 -0.66 -14.07 10.37
N THR A 114 -0.73 -13.01 9.57
CA THR A 114 -1.18 -11.68 10.00
C THR A 114 -2.09 -11.08 8.93
N PRO A 115 -3.31 -11.61 8.75
CA PRO A 115 -4.26 -11.04 7.78
C PRO A 115 -4.79 -9.69 8.29
N PRO A 116 -5.22 -8.80 7.38
CA PRO A 116 -6.12 -7.70 7.77
C PRO A 116 -7.45 -8.29 8.26
N LEU A 117 -7.79 -8.03 9.53
CA LEU A 117 -9.02 -8.53 10.16
C LEU A 117 -10.21 -7.62 9.81
N SER A 118 -10.66 -7.66 8.56
CA SER A 118 -11.81 -6.89 8.06
C SER A 118 -12.43 -7.59 6.85
N ASP A 119 -13.76 -7.66 6.81
CA ASP A 119 -14.50 -8.21 5.66
C ASP A 119 -14.38 -7.30 4.42
N ARG A 120 -13.92 -6.06 4.60
CA ARG A 120 -13.67 -5.08 3.52
C ARG A 120 -12.21 -5.09 3.05
N ALA A 121 -11.42 -6.04 3.53
CA ALA A 121 -10.04 -6.21 3.13
C ALA A 121 -9.92 -7.22 1.98
N LYS A 122 -9.09 -6.87 1.00
CA LYS A 122 -8.75 -7.73 -0.12
C LYS A 122 -7.24 -7.90 -0.19
N ILE A 123 -6.81 -9.15 -0.27
CA ILE A 123 -5.40 -9.49 -0.41
C ILE A 123 -5.10 -9.71 -1.89
N VAL A 124 -4.01 -9.11 -2.37
CA VAL A 124 -3.51 -9.31 -3.73
C VAL A 124 -2.11 -9.89 -3.65
N SER A 125 -1.93 -11.05 -4.28
CA SER A 125 -0.63 -11.72 -4.41
C SER A 125 -0.58 -12.50 -5.72
N LEU A 126 0.63 -12.76 -6.22
CA LEU A 126 0.83 -13.58 -7.42
C LEU A 126 0.88 -15.09 -7.14
N HIS A 127 1.05 -15.51 -5.88
CA HIS A 127 1.18 -16.92 -5.51
C HIS A 127 2.22 -17.69 -6.34
N LEU A 128 3.37 -17.07 -6.58
CA LEU A 128 4.48 -17.70 -7.32
C LEU A 128 5.02 -18.91 -6.54
N GLU A 129 5.60 -19.89 -7.22
CA GLU A 129 6.20 -21.08 -6.56
C GLU A 129 7.22 -20.72 -5.47
N CYS A 130 7.94 -19.60 -5.64
CA CYS A 130 8.93 -19.12 -4.68
C CYS A 130 8.34 -18.24 -3.55
N SER A 131 7.02 -18.05 -3.46
CA SER A 131 6.34 -17.12 -2.55
C SER A 131 5.13 -17.79 -1.89
N PRO A 132 4.98 -17.69 -0.56
CA PRO A 132 5.76 -16.87 0.38
C PRO A 132 7.10 -17.54 0.78
N CYS A 133 8.19 -16.77 0.83
CA CYS A 133 9.52 -17.27 1.23
C CYS A 133 9.95 -16.83 2.63
N PHE A 134 9.25 -15.84 3.21
CA PHE A 134 9.52 -15.21 4.51
C PHE A 134 10.96 -14.69 4.68
N LYS A 135 11.64 -14.36 3.58
CA LYS A 135 12.99 -13.77 3.61
C LYS A 135 12.91 -12.25 3.54
N ARG A 136 13.74 -11.57 4.35
CA ARG A 136 13.84 -10.09 4.40
C ARG A 136 14.42 -9.51 3.10
N GLU A 137 15.28 -10.28 2.46
CA GLU A 137 15.83 -10.05 1.13
C GLU A 137 15.46 -11.23 0.23
N CYS A 138 15.17 -10.97 -1.05
CA CYS A 138 14.78 -12.04 -1.96
C CYS A 138 15.99 -12.93 -2.27
N PRO A 139 15.94 -14.24 -1.96
CA PRO A 139 17.07 -15.14 -2.20
C PRO A 139 17.37 -15.35 -3.69
N LEU A 140 16.42 -15.01 -4.56
CA LEU A 140 16.53 -15.09 -6.01
C LEU A 140 16.88 -13.74 -6.67
N GLY A 141 16.99 -12.66 -5.88
CA GLY A 141 17.43 -11.33 -6.34
C GLY A 141 16.43 -10.52 -7.18
N HIS A 142 15.28 -11.08 -7.57
CA HIS A 142 14.38 -10.44 -8.54
C HIS A 142 13.07 -9.86 -7.96
N THR A 143 12.64 -10.28 -6.75
CA THR A 143 11.38 -9.84 -6.11
C THR A 143 10.14 -9.87 -7.03
N ASP A 144 10.04 -10.86 -7.91
CA ASP A 144 8.97 -10.95 -8.95
C ASP A 144 7.57 -11.00 -8.36
N CYS A 145 7.43 -11.55 -7.15
CA CYS A 145 6.17 -11.58 -6.42
C CYS A 145 5.58 -10.19 -6.18
N LEU A 146 6.41 -9.13 -6.26
CA LEU A 146 6.02 -7.73 -6.18
C LEU A 146 6.26 -7.00 -7.51
N ASN A 147 7.38 -7.25 -8.19
CA ASN A 147 7.75 -6.57 -9.43
C ASN A 147 6.79 -6.85 -10.60
N ARG A 148 6.23 -8.07 -10.67
CA ARG A 148 5.27 -8.48 -11.71
C ARG A 148 3.81 -8.37 -11.27
N LEU A 149 3.57 -7.89 -10.05
CA LEU A 149 2.24 -7.58 -9.57
C LEU A 149 1.93 -6.16 -10.03
N TYR A 150 1.40 -6.02 -11.24
CA TYR A 150 1.19 -4.71 -11.87
C TYR A 150 -0.03 -3.97 -11.30
N PRO A 151 -0.04 -2.62 -11.37
CA PRO A 151 -1.10 -1.78 -10.80
C PRO A 151 -2.53 -2.14 -11.23
N GLU A 152 -2.73 -2.69 -12.43
CA GLU A 152 -4.06 -3.07 -12.93
C GLU A 152 -4.74 -4.13 -12.05
N LYS A 153 -3.96 -5.05 -11.47
CA LYS A 153 -4.49 -6.02 -10.49
C LYS A 153 -4.97 -5.33 -9.22
N ILE A 154 -4.34 -4.23 -8.83
CA ILE A 154 -4.76 -3.44 -7.67
C ILE A 154 -6.01 -2.65 -8.01
N VAL A 155 -6.09 -2.02 -9.19
CA VAL A 155 -7.30 -1.32 -9.66
C VAL A 155 -8.50 -2.27 -9.65
N GLN A 156 -8.36 -3.46 -10.25
CA GLN A 156 -9.41 -4.49 -10.24
C GLN A 156 -9.80 -4.89 -8.81
N ALA A 157 -8.82 -5.09 -7.92
CA ALA A 157 -9.10 -5.44 -6.54
C ALA A 157 -9.85 -4.33 -5.79
N VAL A 158 -9.54 -3.06 -6.07
CA VAL A 158 -10.27 -1.92 -5.53
C VAL A 158 -11.70 -1.92 -6.07
N GLU A 159 -11.93 -2.10 -7.36
CA GLU A 159 -13.28 -2.09 -7.93
C GLU A 159 -14.17 -3.21 -7.38
N GLU A 160 -13.60 -4.38 -7.14
CA GLU A 160 -14.32 -5.57 -6.65
C GLU A 160 -14.57 -5.58 -5.14
N ALA A 161 -13.82 -4.79 -4.35
CA ALA A 161 -14.03 -4.70 -2.91
C ALA A 161 -15.21 -3.75 -2.61
N VAL A 162 -16.37 -4.30 -2.28
CA VAL A 162 -17.61 -3.57 -1.94
C VAL A 162 -17.64 -3.26 -0.43
#